data_AF-A0A950QX78-F1
#
_entry.id   AF-A0A950QX78-F1
#
_cell.length_a   1.000
_cell.length_b   1.000
_cell.length_c   1.000
_cell.angle_alpha   90.00
_cell.angle_beta   90.00
_cell.angle_gamma   90.00
#
_symmetry.space_group_name_H-M   'P 1'
#
loop_
_entity.id
_entity.type
_entity.pdbx_description
1 polymer ?
#
loop_
_entity_poly.entity_id
_entity_poly.type
_entity_poly.pdbx_seq_one_letter_code
_entity_poly.pdbx_strand_id
1 'polypeptide(L)'
;MLKLLLAALAGYAATSVALQAIASPSLARPAVAVHQARWTPAGAETRRPIGWHNLCRVQGDECDAGPQMPVNVALTPQAQHLLFAVTTLANRAITPQTDDDHYHLDRKTLIDWWTYPDDGAGDCSDFMLLKRKMLIEAGWPRAAALATVVLDRNGDGHAVLTVTTDEGDFVLDNLTDKVLRWNETGYAFVKRQSQADENVWVALADGGEAGAVSSTSSLPIVKVSSR
;
A
#
# COMPACT_ATOMS: atom_id res chain seq x y z
N MET A 1 20.54 1.72 -103.45
CA MET A 1 22.00 1.47 -103.42
C MET A 1 22.50 1.92 -102.05
N LEU A 2 22.71 0.99 -101.13
CA LEU A 2 24.01 0.40 -100.79
C LEU A 2 24.93 1.37 -100.04
N LYS A 3 25.08 1.18 -98.72
CA LYS A 3 26.37 0.84 -98.06
C LYS A 3 26.22 0.80 -96.52
N LEU A 4 26.85 -0.23 -95.96
CA LEU A 4 27.09 -0.53 -94.54
C LEU A 4 27.68 0.66 -93.76
N LEU A 5 27.48 0.70 -92.44
CA LEU A 5 28.56 0.67 -91.42
C LEU A 5 28.02 0.57 -89.98
N LEU A 6 28.86 -0.01 -89.13
CA LEU A 6 28.70 -0.55 -87.77
C LEU A 6 28.39 0.46 -86.64
N ALA A 7 27.91 -0.08 -85.50
CA ALA A 7 28.29 0.19 -84.08
C ALA A 7 27.04 0.11 -83.18
N ALA A 8 27.04 -0.30 -81.91
CA ALA A 8 27.97 -0.94 -80.99
C ALA A 8 27.10 -1.47 -79.83
N LEU A 9 27.55 -2.55 -79.18
CA LEU A 9 26.92 -3.13 -77.99
C LEU A 9 27.04 -2.19 -76.78
N ALA A 10 25.96 -1.99 -76.04
CA ALA A 10 26.00 -1.52 -74.66
C ALA A 10 24.99 -2.32 -73.83
N GLY A 11 25.46 -3.42 -73.23
CA GLY A 11 24.73 -4.16 -72.21
C GLY A 11 24.70 -3.35 -70.92
N TYR A 12 23.52 -3.04 -70.41
CA TYR A 12 23.34 -2.43 -69.10
C TYR A 12 23.27 -3.56 -68.06
N ALA A 13 24.35 -3.74 -67.30
CA ALA A 13 24.33 -4.56 -66.08
C ALA A 13 23.69 -3.74 -64.96
N ALA A 14 22.50 -4.15 -64.51
CA ALA A 14 21.86 -3.57 -63.33
C ALA A 14 22.60 -4.04 -62.07
N THR A 15 23.31 -3.14 -61.40
CA THR A 15 23.95 -3.39 -60.11
C THR A 15 22.94 -3.15 -58.98
N SER A 16 22.50 -4.23 -58.34
CA SER A 16 21.65 -4.17 -57.14
C SER A 16 22.46 -3.62 -55.95
N VAL A 17 22.07 -2.46 -55.42
CA VAL A 17 22.61 -1.91 -54.18
C VAL A 17 21.97 -2.65 -53.00
N ALA A 18 22.74 -3.50 -52.32
CA ALA A 18 22.29 -4.16 -51.10
C ALA A 18 22.45 -3.21 -49.90
N LEU A 19 21.33 -2.82 -49.28
CA LEU A 19 21.30 -1.99 -48.08
C LEU A 19 21.62 -2.89 -46.87
N GLN A 20 22.83 -2.77 -46.31
CA GLN A 20 23.21 -3.48 -45.10
C GLN A 20 22.68 -2.74 -43.86
N ALA A 21 21.78 -3.39 -43.11
CA ALA A 21 21.29 -2.90 -41.84
C ALA A 21 22.38 -3.04 -40.76
N ILE A 22 22.85 -1.90 -40.23
CA ILE A 22 23.81 -1.85 -39.13
C ILE A 22 23.04 -2.09 -37.82
N ALA A 23 23.13 -3.30 -37.28
CA ALA A 23 22.56 -3.62 -35.97
C ALA A 23 23.39 -2.94 -34.87
N SER A 24 22.79 -1.98 -34.17
CA SER A 24 23.43 -1.34 -33.01
C SER A 24 23.40 -2.30 -31.81
N PRO A 25 24.54 -2.58 -31.15
CA PRO A 25 24.53 -3.40 -29.95
C PRO A 25 23.84 -2.63 -28.82
N SER A 26 22.67 -3.12 -28.39
CA SER A 26 22.04 -2.64 -27.16
C SER A 26 22.92 -3.03 -25.98
N LEU A 27 23.50 -2.04 -25.30
CA LEU A 27 24.08 -2.22 -23.98
C LEU A 27 22.96 -2.60 -23.01
N ALA A 28 22.82 -3.90 -22.74
CA ALA A 28 21.93 -4.40 -21.71
C ALA A 28 22.41 -3.86 -20.36
N ARG A 29 21.65 -2.91 -19.80
CA ARG A 29 21.88 -2.37 -18.46
C ARG A 29 21.67 -3.52 -17.47
N PRO A 30 22.61 -3.81 -16.55
CA PRO A 30 22.43 -4.90 -15.61
C PRO A 30 21.17 -4.61 -14.78
N ALA A 31 20.25 -5.57 -14.77
CA ALA A 31 19.10 -5.53 -13.89
C ALA A 31 19.63 -5.55 -12.45
N VAL A 32 19.45 -4.44 -11.73
CA VAL A 32 19.63 -4.43 -10.28
C VAL A 32 18.57 -5.39 -9.76
N ALA A 33 18.99 -6.55 -9.27
CA ALA A 33 18.12 -7.42 -8.52
C ALA A 33 17.69 -6.66 -7.26
N VAL A 34 16.49 -6.09 -7.28
CA VAL A 34 15.85 -5.56 -6.07
C VAL A 34 15.69 -6.75 -5.15
N HIS A 35 16.57 -6.88 -4.17
CA HIS A 35 16.29 -7.72 -3.02
C HIS A 35 15.00 -7.17 -2.43
N GLN A 36 13.89 -7.87 -2.66
CA GLN A 36 12.58 -7.48 -2.13
C GLN A 36 12.73 -7.42 -0.62
N ALA A 37 12.75 -6.21 -0.06
CA ALA A 37 12.93 -6.03 1.37
C ALA A 37 11.78 -6.76 2.09
N ARG A 38 12.12 -7.66 3.02
CA ARG A 38 11.11 -8.42 3.77
C ARG A 38 10.25 -7.51 4.64
N TRP A 39 10.84 -6.42 5.14
CA TRP A 39 10.18 -5.35 5.89
C TRP A 39 10.06 -4.09 5.04
N THR A 40 9.00 -3.32 5.25
CA THR A 40 8.81 -2.04 4.58
C THR A 40 9.89 -1.06 5.04
N PRO A 41 10.71 -0.50 4.12
CA PRO A 41 11.78 0.40 4.51
C PRO A 41 11.24 1.68 5.16
N ALA A 42 11.71 1.97 6.37
CA ALA A 42 11.35 3.16 7.13
C ALA A 42 12.37 4.28 6.91
N GLY A 43 11.87 5.49 6.66
CA GLY A 43 12.64 6.71 6.47
C GLY A 43 12.59 7.65 7.68
N ALA A 44 12.69 8.94 7.41
CA ALA A 44 12.65 9.99 8.44
C ALA A 44 11.26 10.08 9.12
N GLU A 45 11.25 10.69 10.31
CA GLU A 45 10.01 11.04 11.00
C GLU A 45 9.17 12.03 10.17
N THR A 46 7.85 11.89 10.29
CA THR A 46 6.83 12.68 9.61
C THR A 46 5.75 13.11 10.59
N ARG A 47 4.88 14.03 10.16
CA ARG A 47 3.68 14.34 10.94
C ARG A 47 2.73 13.14 10.94
N ARG A 48 2.24 12.79 12.13
CA ARG A 48 1.12 11.85 12.33
C ARG A 48 -0.13 12.30 11.53
N PRO A 49 -0.98 11.35 11.09
CA PRO A 49 -2.29 11.66 10.53
C PRO A 49 -3.15 12.51 11.48
N ILE A 50 -4.05 13.32 10.92
CA ILE A 50 -4.98 14.12 11.72
C ILE A 50 -5.98 13.22 12.45
N GLY A 51 -6.39 12.11 11.84
CA GLY A 51 -7.21 11.09 12.49
C GLY A 51 -6.56 10.52 13.74
N TRP A 52 -5.29 10.09 13.68
CA TRP A 52 -4.56 9.65 14.88
C TRP A 52 -4.48 10.75 15.95
N HIS A 53 -4.21 12.00 15.56
CA HIS A 53 -4.19 13.12 16.51
C HIS A 53 -5.54 13.31 17.23
N ASN A 54 -6.65 13.22 16.49
CA ASN A 54 -7.99 13.38 17.04
C ASN A 54 -8.38 12.17 17.90
N LEU A 55 -8.09 10.95 17.46
CA LEU A 55 -8.27 9.72 18.22
C LEU A 55 -7.61 9.84 19.60
N CYS A 56 -6.33 10.22 19.69
CA CYS A 56 -5.65 10.36 20.98
C CYS A 56 -6.32 11.37 21.93
N ARG A 57 -7.10 12.33 21.43
CA ARG A 57 -7.81 13.31 22.26
C ARG A 57 -9.10 12.74 22.85
N VAL A 58 -9.75 11.81 22.15
CA VAL A 58 -11.02 11.20 22.57
C VAL A 58 -10.86 9.80 23.17
N GLN A 59 -9.82 9.08 22.77
CA GLN A 59 -9.42 7.76 23.22
C GLN A 59 -7.92 7.77 23.59
N GLY A 60 -7.61 8.32 24.77
CA GLY A 60 -6.22 8.51 25.23
C GLY A 60 -5.42 7.21 25.32
N ASP A 61 -6.06 6.11 25.71
CA ASP A 61 -5.48 4.77 25.90
C ASP A 61 -4.91 4.17 24.59
N GLU A 62 -5.27 4.72 23.42
CA GLU A 62 -4.66 4.32 22.15
C GLU A 62 -3.24 4.86 21.96
N CYS A 63 -2.87 5.87 22.74
CA CYS A 63 -1.69 6.70 22.53
C CYS A 63 -0.82 6.87 23.78
N ASP A 64 -1.09 6.14 24.85
CA ASP A 64 -0.45 6.28 26.17
C ASP A 64 0.56 5.18 26.50
N ALA A 65 0.86 4.27 25.56
CA ALA A 65 1.77 3.15 25.82
C ALA A 65 3.23 3.58 26.07
N GLY A 66 3.58 4.81 25.68
CA GLY A 66 4.93 5.36 25.79
C GLY A 66 5.95 4.63 24.90
N PRO A 67 7.25 4.88 25.14
CA PRO A 67 8.30 4.21 24.38
C PRO A 67 8.29 2.69 24.57
N GLN A 68 8.42 1.96 23.46
CA GLN A 68 8.43 0.51 23.41
C GLN A 68 9.74 0.01 22.79
N MET A 69 10.12 -1.24 23.13
CA MET A 69 11.20 -1.92 22.43
C MET A 69 10.66 -2.46 21.09
N PRO A 70 11.29 -2.11 19.95
CA PRO A 70 10.92 -2.70 18.67
C PRO A 70 11.00 -4.23 18.72
N VAL A 71 10.02 -4.90 18.10
CA VAL A 71 9.90 -6.35 18.12
C VAL A 71 9.31 -6.86 16.81
N ASN A 72 9.91 -7.95 16.32
CA ASN A 72 9.39 -8.72 15.21
C ASN A 72 8.77 -10.00 15.78
N VAL A 73 7.47 -10.20 15.59
CA VAL A 73 6.77 -11.37 16.11
C VAL A 73 7.13 -12.62 15.31
N ALA A 74 7.39 -13.74 15.98
CA ALA A 74 7.60 -15.02 15.29
C ALA A 74 6.33 -15.47 14.57
N LEU A 75 6.36 -15.64 13.24
CA LEU A 75 5.20 -16.00 12.43
C LEU A 75 4.89 -17.51 12.50
N THR A 76 4.57 -17.97 13.71
CA THR A 76 4.11 -19.35 13.97
C THR A 76 2.75 -19.63 13.30
N PRO A 77 2.35 -20.90 13.13
CA PRO A 77 1.01 -21.23 12.65
C PRO A 77 -0.12 -20.61 13.49
N GLN A 78 0.07 -20.50 14.81
CA GLN A 78 -0.86 -19.84 15.72
C GLN A 78 -0.96 -18.34 15.43
N ALA A 79 0.19 -17.68 15.24
CA ALA A 79 0.23 -16.27 14.85
C ALA A 79 -0.46 -16.04 13.50
N GLN A 80 -0.17 -16.86 12.48
CA GLN A 80 -0.83 -16.80 11.17
C GLN A 80 -2.35 -16.96 11.28
N HIS A 81 -2.81 -17.94 12.06
CA HIS A 81 -4.23 -18.15 12.30
C HIS A 81 -4.88 -16.96 13.01
N LEU A 82 -4.20 -16.36 14.00
CA LEU A 82 -4.68 -15.17 14.69
C LEU A 82 -4.84 -13.98 13.73
N LEU A 83 -3.84 -13.70 12.89
CA LEU A 83 -3.91 -12.60 11.90
C LEU A 83 -5.10 -12.80 10.94
N PHE A 84 -5.30 -14.02 10.46
CA PHE A 84 -6.43 -14.35 9.58
C PHE A 84 -7.79 -14.23 10.29
N ALA A 85 -7.89 -14.75 11.52
CA ALA A 85 -9.11 -14.70 12.31
C ALA A 85 -9.51 -13.26 12.62
N VAL A 86 -8.56 -12.41 13.08
CA VAL A 86 -8.84 -11.00 13.36
C VAL A 86 -9.28 -10.26 12.10
N THR A 87 -8.59 -10.46 10.98
CA THR A 87 -8.97 -9.83 9.70
C THR A 87 -10.40 -10.17 9.32
N THR A 88 -10.72 -11.47 9.33
CA THR A 88 -12.03 -11.97 8.90
C THR A 88 -13.14 -11.55 9.85
N LEU A 89 -12.89 -11.55 11.17
CA LEU A 89 -13.88 -11.16 12.16
C LEU A 89 -14.21 -9.67 12.05
N ALA A 90 -13.19 -8.80 12.01
CA ALA A 90 -13.40 -7.37 11.85
C ALA A 90 -14.10 -7.04 10.52
N ASN A 91 -13.68 -7.67 9.41
CA ASN A 91 -14.26 -7.44 8.09
C ASN A 91 -15.74 -7.83 7.98
N ARG A 92 -16.21 -8.74 8.85
CA ARG A 92 -17.62 -9.17 8.92
C ARG A 92 -18.44 -8.40 9.95
N ALA A 93 -17.80 -7.87 10.99
CA ALA A 93 -18.46 -7.17 12.08
C ALA A 93 -18.88 -5.75 11.70
N ILE A 94 -18.17 -5.12 10.76
CA ILE A 94 -18.36 -3.71 10.41
C ILE A 94 -18.95 -3.60 9.00
N THR A 95 -19.97 -2.76 8.86
CA THR A 95 -20.50 -2.31 7.57
C THR A 95 -19.66 -1.13 7.07
N PRO A 96 -19.00 -1.24 5.89
CA PRO A 96 -18.21 -0.14 5.36
C PRO A 96 -19.08 1.10 5.08
N GLN A 97 -18.74 2.23 5.69
CA GLN A 97 -19.37 3.53 5.48
C GLN A 97 -18.30 4.64 5.53
N THR A 98 -18.51 5.73 4.79
CA THR A 98 -17.61 6.91 4.89
C THR A 98 -18.02 7.78 6.08
N ASP A 99 -17.12 8.62 6.59
CA ASP A 99 -17.44 9.58 7.67
C ASP A 99 -18.65 10.47 7.33
N ASP A 100 -18.72 10.94 6.08
CA ASP A 100 -19.83 11.76 5.57
C ASP A 100 -21.17 10.98 5.68
N ASP A 101 -21.18 9.73 5.25
CA ASP A 101 -22.38 8.89 5.25
C ASP A 101 -22.78 8.44 6.66
N HIS A 102 -21.79 8.12 7.50
CA HIS A 102 -21.98 7.56 8.84
C HIS A 102 -22.45 8.63 9.82
N TYR A 103 -21.77 9.77 9.88
CA TYR A 103 -22.10 10.83 10.82
C TYR A 103 -23.06 11.89 10.26
N HIS A 104 -23.38 11.81 8.96
CA HIS A 104 -24.19 12.81 8.24
C HIS A 104 -23.63 14.23 8.35
N LEU A 105 -22.31 14.34 8.35
CA LEU A 105 -21.61 15.60 8.54
C LEU A 105 -21.14 16.17 7.20
N ASP A 106 -20.98 17.49 7.15
CA ASP A 106 -20.35 18.10 6.00
C ASP A 106 -18.84 17.78 5.99
N ARG A 107 -18.25 17.61 4.81
CA ARG A 107 -16.78 17.40 4.63
C ARG A 107 -15.89 18.47 5.27
N LYS A 108 -16.46 19.56 5.80
CA LYS A 108 -15.71 20.68 6.39
C LYS A 108 -15.54 20.53 7.90
N THR A 109 -16.30 19.65 8.56
CA THR A 109 -16.36 19.58 10.01
C THR A 109 -15.61 18.40 10.62
N LEU A 110 -15.66 17.20 10.02
CA LEU A 110 -14.87 16.03 10.44
C LEU A 110 -14.14 15.43 9.23
N ILE A 111 -12.86 15.74 9.08
CA ILE A 111 -11.99 15.10 8.10
C ILE A 111 -11.22 13.99 8.83
N ASP A 112 -11.29 12.76 8.31
CA ASP A 112 -10.47 11.63 8.76
C ASP A 112 -10.72 11.34 10.25
N TRP A 113 -11.97 11.03 10.60
CA TRP A 113 -12.40 10.80 11.98
C TRP A 113 -12.17 9.36 12.41
N TRP A 114 -11.07 9.12 13.11
CA TRP A 114 -10.71 7.79 13.58
C TRP A 114 -11.41 7.47 14.89
N THR A 115 -12.13 6.35 14.96
CA THR A 115 -12.77 5.85 16.18
C THR A 115 -12.82 4.32 16.23
N TYR A 116 -13.33 3.78 17.34
CA TYR A 116 -13.80 2.40 17.34
C TYR A 116 -15.19 2.32 16.70
N PRO A 117 -15.44 1.35 15.79
CA PRO A 117 -16.72 1.15 15.14
C PRO A 117 -17.68 0.35 16.05
N ASP A 118 -17.93 0.89 17.25
CA ASP A 118 -18.73 0.23 18.30
C ASP A 118 -20.20 0.04 17.90
N ASP A 119 -20.69 0.81 16.94
CA ASP A 119 -22.03 0.70 16.35
C ASP A 119 -22.08 -0.21 15.10
N GLY A 120 -20.95 -0.81 14.73
CA GLY A 120 -20.85 -1.74 13.60
C GLY A 120 -20.79 -1.05 12.23
N ALA A 121 -20.51 0.24 12.16
CA ALA A 121 -20.22 0.95 10.91
C ALA A 121 -18.92 1.74 11.04
N GLY A 122 -18.25 1.96 9.90
CA GLY A 122 -17.01 2.74 9.87
C GLY A 122 -16.26 2.63 8.56
N ASP A 123 -15.18 3.40 8.47
CA ASP A 123 -14.33 3.51 7.28
C ASP A 123 -13.02 2.72 7.44
N CYS A 124 -12.07 2.86 6.50
CA CYS A 124 -10.81 2.11 6.54
C CYS A 124 -10.03 2.23 7.87
N SER A 125 -10.07 3.40 8.50
CA SER A 125 -9.35 3.66 9.75
C SER A 125 -9.98 2.94 10.93
N ASP A 126 -11.31 2.87 11.00
CA ASP A 126 -12.04 2.19 12.06
C ASP A 126 -11.84 0.67 12.00
N PHE A 127 -11.83 0.09 10.79
CA PHE A 127 -11.49 -1.33 10.60
C PHE A 127 -10.05 -1.62 11.03
N MET A 128 -9.10 -0.75 10.68
CA MET A 128 -7.71 -0.88 11.10
C MET A 128 -7.58 -0.82 12.63
N LEU A 129 -8.25 0.14 13.28
CA LEU A 129 -8.23 0.28 14.73
C LEU A 129 -8.84 -0.93 15.43
N LEU A 130 -10.00 -1.42 14.98
CA LEU A 130 -10.59 -2.63 15.56
C LEU A 130 -9.66 -3.83 15.45
N LYS A 131 -9.03 -4.05 14.29
CA LYS A 131 -8.06 -5.15 14.11
C LYS A 131 -6.85 -5.00 15.04
N ARG A 132 -6.34 -3.77 15.18
CA ARG A 132 -5.23 -3.46 16.08
C ARG A 132 -5.60 -3.80 17.53
N LYS A 133 -6.77 -3.35 17.98
CA LYS A 133 -7.32 -3.66 19.30
C LYS A 133 -7.40 -5.16 19.54
N MET A 134 -8.07 -5.88 18.64
CA MET A 134 -8.26 -7.34 18.75
C MET A 134 -6.92 -8.09 18.82
N LEU A 135 -5.91 -7.67 18.05
CA LEU A 135 -4.58 -8.27 18.12
C LEU A 135 -3.89 -7.99 19.46
N ILE A 136 -3.91 -6.74 19.93
CA ILE A 136 -3.28 -6.36 21.20
C ILE A 136 -3.96 -7.07 22.38
N GLU A 137 -5.29 -7.14 22.39
CA GLU A 137 -6.06 -7.89 23.39
C GLU A 137 -5.75 -9.40 23.36
N ALA A 138 -5.41 -9.95 22.18
CA ALA A 138 -4.94 -11.32 22.01
C ALA A 138 -3.45 -11.51 22.37
N GLY A 139 -2.77 -10.48 22.86
CA GLY A 139 -1.37 -10.52 23.29
C GLY A 139 -0.35 -10.20 22.20
N TRP A 140 -0.78 -9.73 21.03
CA TRP A 140 0.14 -9.22 20.02
C TRP A 140 0.83 -7.95 20.53
N PRO A 141 2.17 -7.82 20.40
CA PRO A 141 2.86 -6.62 20.83
C PRO A 141 2.41 -5.39 20.03
N ARG A 142 2.07 -4.31 20.73
CA ARG A 142 1.71 -3.01 20.15
C ARG A 142 2.79 -2.46 19.21
N ALA A 143 4.05 -2.61 19.59
CA ALA A 143 5.24 -2.28 18.77
C ALA A 143 5.32 -3.05 17.44
N ALA A 144 4.49 -4.08 17.24
CA ALA A 144 4.42 -4.88 16.02
C ALA A 144 3.03 -4.85 15.36
N ALA A 145 2.11 -3.97 15.80
CA ALA A 145 0.79 -3.75 15.20
C ALA A 145 0.62 -2.25 14.91
N LEU A 146 1.08 -1.85 13.72
CA LEU A 146 1.37 -0.47 13.35
C LEU A 146 0.32 0.05 12.38
N ALA A 147 -0.35 1.14 12.75
CA ALA A 147 -1.21 1.86 11.83
C ALA A 147 -0.38 2.42 10.66
N THR A 148 -0.88 2.21 9.44
CA THR A 148 -0.18 2.55 8.19
C THR A 148 -1.12 3.28 7.25
N VAL A 149 -0.64 4.37 6.67
CA VAL A 149 -1.32 5.08 5.58
C VAL A 149 -0.66 4.73 4.26
N VAL A 150 -1.48 4.35 3.29
CA VAL A 150 -1.07 3.96 1.93
C VAL A 150 -1.90 4.72 0.90
N LEU A 151 -1.48 4.64 -0.36
CA LEU A 151 -2.36 4.81 -1.51
C LEU A 151 -2.77 3.44 -2.00
N ASP A 152 -4.08 3.22 -2.14
CA ASP A 152 -4.62 1.96 -2.65
C ASP A 152 -4.31 1.75 -4.15
N ARG A 153 -4.86 0.70 -4.75
CA ARG A 153 -4.63 0.38 -6.18
C ARG A 153 -5.23 1.40 -7.14
N ASN A 154 -6.15 2.24 -6.67
CA ASN A 154 -6.77 3.32 -7.43
C ASN A 154 -6.04 4.66 -7.20
N GLY A 155 -5.10 4.71 -6.25
CA GLY A 155 -4.38 5.92 -5.86
C GLY A 155 -5.06 6.72 -4.75
N ASP A 156 -6.10 6.18 -4.13
CA ASP A 156 -6.85 6.82 -3.05
C ASP A 156 -6.17 6.58 -1.70
N GLY A 157 -6.22 7.58 -0.82
CA GLY A 157 -5.66 7.44 0.54
C GLY A 157 -6.41 6.38 1.35
N HIS A 158 -5.68 5.43 1.92
CA HIS A 158 -6.25 4.28 2.62
C HIS A 158 -5.49 3.95 3.91
N ALA A 159 -6.21 3.54 4.95
CA ALA A 159 -5.62 3.11 6.22
C ALA A 159 -5.64 1.58 6.33
N VAL A 160 -4.49 0.99 6.68
CA VAL A 160 -4.32 -0.45 6.85
C VAL A 160 -3.50 -0.75 8.10
N LEU A 161 -3.64 -1.96 8.64
CA LEU A 161 -2.80 -2.41 9.75
C LEU A 161 -1.60 -3.17 9.20
N THR A 162 -0.39 -2.68 9.46
CA THR A 162 0.85 -3.42 9.20
C THR A 162 1.28 -4.16 10.45
N VAL A 163 1.49 -5.47 10.34
CA VAL A 163 2.09 -6.27 11.40
C VAL A 163 3.51 -6.69 11.05
N THR A 164 4.43 -6.44 11.97
CA THR A 164 5.86 -6.74 11.77
C THR A 164 6.22 -8.09 12.38
N THR A 165 6.76 -8.98 11.55
CA THR A 165 7.09 -10.36 11.92
C THR A 165 8.54 -10.69 11.59
N ASP A 166 9.06 -11.83 12.05
CA ASP A 166 10.38 -12.35 11.68
C ASP A 166 10.46 -12.77 10.19
N GLU A 167 9.32 -13.02 9.57
CA GLU A 167 9.17 -13.33 8.15
C GLU A 167 8.93 -12.08 7.28
N GLY A 168 8.83 -10.89 7.86
CA GLY A 168 8.59 -9.63 7.16
C GLY A 168 7.33 -8.89 7.61
N ASP A 169 6.97 -7.85 6.85
CA ASP A 169 5.76 -7.07 7.10
C ASP A 169 4.56 -7.65 6.33
N PHE A 170 3.45 -7.82 7.06
CA PHE A 170 2.16 -8.27 6.52
C PHE A 170 1.09 -7.20 6.75
N VAL A 171 0.08 -7.19 5.90
CA VAL A 171 -1.00 -6.20 5.88
C VAL A 171 -2.33 -6.88 6.14
N LEU A 172 -3.08 -6.34 7.10
CA LEU A 172 -4.46 -6.68 7.39
C LEU A 172 -5.33 -5.51 6.92
N ASP A 173 -6.27 -5.79 6.02
CA ASP A 173 -7.00 -4.78 5.25
C ASP A 173 -8.51 -5.10 5.25
N ASN A 174 -9.37 -4.08 5.16
CA ASN A 174 -10.82 -4.25 5.00
C ASN A 174 -11.25 -4.50 3.56
N LEU A 175 -10.41 -4.19 2.57
CA LEU A 175 -10.69 -4.46 1.15
C LEU A 175 -10.52 -5.94 0.77
N THR A 176 -9.90 -6.75 1.63
CA THR A 176 -9.74 -8.19 1.41
C THR A 176 -9.55 -8.96 2.72
N ASP A 177 -10.08 -10.19 2.80
CA ASP A 177 -9.83 -11.09 3.94
C ASP A 177 -8.44 -11.75 3.91
N LYS A 178 -7.67 -11.56 2.84
CA LYS A 178 -6.32 -12.11 2.73
C LYS A 178 -5.34 -11.28 3.57
N VAL A 179 -4.53 -11.98 4.36
CA VAL A 179 -3.32 -11.39 4.97
C VAL A 179 -2.20 -11.48 3.94
N LEU A 180 -1.77 -10.34 3.41
CA LEU A 180 -0.79 -10.26 2.32
C LEU A 180 0.54 -9.70 2.82
N ARG A 181 1.65 -10.07 2.17
CA ARG A 181 2.91 -9.34 2.38
C ARG A 181 2.76 -7.92 1.85
N TRP A 182 3.45 -6.96 2.46
CA TRP A 182 3.36 -5.56 2.09
C TRP A 182 3.59 -5.33 0.58
N ASN A 183 4.56 -6.01 -0.02
CA ASN A 183 4.91 -5.92 -1.45
C ASN A 183 3.99 -6.74 -2.39
N GLU A 184 3.01 -7.48 -1.85
CA GLU A 184 2.00 -8.22 -2.62
C GLU A 184 0.66 -7.47 -2.67
N THR A 185 0.50 -6.41 -1.87
CA THR A 185 -0.73 -5.61 -1.81
C THR A 185 -0.98 -4.83 -3.10
N GLY A 186 0.09 -4.37 -3.76
CA GLY A 186 0.02 -3.43 -4.88
C GLY A 186 -0.25 -1.98 -4.46
N TYR A 187 -0.07 -1.65 -3.18
CA TYR A 187 -0.23 -0.30 -2.65
C TYR A 187 1.08 0.49 -2.69
N ALA A 188 0.97 1.82 -2.68
CA ALA A 188 2.11 2.70 -2.42
C ALA A 188 2.11 3.10 -0.94
N PHE A 189 3.15 2.74 -0.20
CA PHE A 189 3.23 2.99 1.23
C PHE A 189 3.70 4.42 1.50
N VAL A 190 2.91 5.20 2.25
CA VAL A 190 3.18 6.62 2.51
C VAL A 190 3.88 6.80 3.84
N LYS A 191 3.27 6.33 4.93
CA LYS A 191 3.79 6.49 6.30
C LYS A 191 3.20 5.46 7.24
N ARG A 192 3.87 5.21 8.37
CA ARG A 192 3.45 4.24 9.40
C ARG A 192 3.90 4.69 10.78
N GLN A 193 3.22 4.22 11.82
CA GLN A 193 3.73 4.28 13.18
C GLN A 193 5.14 3.66 13.27
N SER A 194 5.98 4.23 14.13
CA SER A 194 7.24 3.60 14.49
C SER A 194 6.99 2.42 15.45
N GLN A 195 7.86 1.42 15.45
CA GLN A 195 7.79 0.36 16.47
C GLN A 195 8.17 0.87 17.87
N ALA A 196 8.92 1.96 17.95
CA ALA A 196 9.48 2.46 19.21
C ALA A 196 8.51 3.37 19.97
N ASP A 197 7.56 3.99 19.28
CA ASP A 197 6.55 4.89 19.85
C ASP A 197 5.39 5.03 18.85
N GLU A 198 4.17 4.75 19.29
CA GLU A 198 2.95 4.81 18.47
C GLU A 198 2.55 6.23 18.05
N ASN A 199 3.09 7.25 18.72
CA ASN A 199 2.89 8.65 18.39
C ASN A 199 3.95 9.20 17.43
N VAL A 200 5.03 8.45 17.19
CA VAL A 200 6.07 8.77 16.20
C VAL A 200 5.71 8.07 14.89
N TRP A 201 5.68 8.83 13.80
CA TRP A 201 5.34 8.33 12.47
C TRP A 201 6.51 8.50 11.52
N VAL A 202 6.81 7.49 10.71
CA VAL A 202 7.94 7.49 9.76
C VAL A 202 7.44 7.41 8.33
N ALA A 203 8.14 8.07 7.42
CA ALA A 203 7.91 7.92 5.98
C ALA A 203 8.26 6.50 5.53
N LEU A 204 7.55 5.98 4.53
CA LEU A 204 7.85 4.70 3.90
C LEU A 204 8.30 4.91 2.44
N ALA A 205 9.27 4.11 2.00
CA ALA A 205 10.12 4.43 0.85
C ALA A 205 9.45 4.42 -0.54
N ASP A 206 8.20 4.00 -0.66
CA ASP A 206 7.44 4.07 -1.93
C ASP A 206 6.69 5.42 -2.08
N GLY A 207 6.62 6.22 -1.01
CA GLY A 207 6.02 7.55 -1.01
C GLY A 207 7.03 8.63 -1.39
N GLY A 208 7.20 8.85 -2.70
CA GLY A 208 7.83 10.09 -3.20
C GLY A 208 7.16 11.32 -2.57
N GLU A 209 7.98 12.32 -2.20
CA GLU A 209 7.62 13.58 -1.51
C GLU A 209 6.18 13.63 -0.96
N ALA A 210 6.03 13.24 0.31
CA ALA A 210 4.79 13.34 1.07
C ALA A 210 4.31 14.80 1.17
N GLY A 211 3.59 15.27 0.14
CA GLY A 211 2.52 16.25 0.30
C GLY A 211 1.44 15.67 1.24
N ALA A 212 0.57 16.52 1.76
CA ALA A 212 -0.51 16.12 2.67
C ALA A 212 -1.48 15.14 1.98
N VAL A 213 -1.15 13.85 1.97
CA VAL A 213 -2.10 12.80 1.62
C VAL A 213 -3.07 12.70 2.79
N SER A 214 -4.23 13.33 2.63
CA SER A 214 -5.41 12.98 3.41
C SER A 214 -5.83 11.58 2.96
N SER A 215 -6.17 10.71 3.89
CA SER A 215 -7.06 9.56 3.65
C SER A 215 -8.35 10.12 3.07
N THR A 216 -8.43 10.29 1.76
CA THR A 216 -9.70 10.54 1.10
C THR A 216 -10.42 9.21 1.13
N SER A 217 -11.41 9.12 2.02
CA SER A 217 -12.32 7.99 2.15
C SER A 217 -13.07 7.75 0.84
N SER A 218 -12.49 6.97 -0.05
CA SER A 218 -13.22 6.37 -1.17
C SER A 218 -13.25 4.88 -0.94
N LEU A 219 -14.25 4.43 -0.18
CA LEU A 219 -14.74 3.08 -0.36
C LEU A 219 -15.14 2.94 -1.84
N PRO A 220 -14.59 1.99 -2.60
CA PRO A 220 -15.26 1.58 -3.83
C PRO A 220 -16.62 1.04 -3.40
N ILE A 221 -17.71 1.58 -3.96
CA ILE A 221 -19.06 1.06 -3.76
C ILE A 221 -19.09 -0.36 -4.31
N VAL A 222 -18.75 -1.35 -3.48
CA VAL A 222 -19.01 -2.75 -3.77
C VAL A 222 -20.51 -2.91 -3.59
N LYS A 223 -21.25 -2.84 -4.71
CA LYS A 223 -22.65 -3.29 -4.73
C LYS A 223 -22.66 -4.73 -4.25
N VAL A 224 -23.08 -4.95 -3.01
CA VAL A 224 -23.41 -6.27 -2.49
C VAL A 224 -24.54 -6.79 -3.37
N SER A 225 -24.19 -7.71 -4.27
CA SER A 225 -25.17 -8.48 -5.04
C SER A 225 -25.80 -9.48 -4.07
N SER A 226 -27.01 -9.16 -3.62
CA SER A 226 -27.84 -10.06 -2.83
C SER A 226 -28.06 -11.38 -3.59
N ARG A 227 -27.66 -12.50 -2.99
CA ARG A 227 -28.23 -13.82 -3.26
C ARG A 227 -28.82 -14.38 -1.98
#